data_AF-A0A3D0U6H7-F1
#
_entry.id   AF-A0A3D0U6H7-F1
#
_cell.length_a   1.000
_cell.length_b   1.000
_cell.length_c   1.000
_cell.angle_alpha   90.00
_cell.angle_beta   90.00
_cell.angle_gamma   90.00
#
_symmetry.space_group_name_H-M   'P 1'
#
loop_
_entity.id
_entity.type
_entity.pdbx_description
1 polymer ?
#
loop_
_entity_poly.entity_id
_entity_poly.type
_entity_poly.pdbx_seq_one_letter_code
_entity_poly.pdbx_strand_id
1 'polypeptide(L)' 'MSHKAGDADFSKNVSALKYAVAVKGQKVAHEAIQIFGGMGMTDEMSVGMYLKRINVINTLFGNGDYHLKRFISLSV' A
#
# COMPACT_ATOMS: atom_id res chain seq x y z
N MET A 1 12.06 -11.86 -13.86
CA MET A 1 11.59 -11.82 -12.46
C MET A 1 10.33 -12.64 -12.40
N SER A 2 10.36 -13.80 -11.75
CA SER A 2 9.21 -14.70 -11.72
C SER A 2 8.26 -14.28 -10.59
N HIS A 3 6.96 -14.30 -10.87
CA HIS A 3 5.91 -13.74 -9.99
C HIS A 3 4.94 -14.82 -9.50
N LYS A 4 5.26 -16.10 -9.74
CA LYS A 4 4.40 -17.21 -9.37
C LYS A 4 4.71 -17.66 -7.95
N ALA A 5 3.67 -18.09 -7.24
CA ALA A 5 3.86 -18.76 -5.97
C ALA A 5 4.74 -20.00 -6.16
N GLY A 6 5.80 -20.12 -5.36
CA GLY A 6 6.80 -21.19 -5.45
C GLY A 6 8.15 -20.76 -6.01
N ASP A 7 8.24 -19.58 -6.63
CA ASP A 7 9.54 -19.04 -7.06
C ASP A 7 10.38 -18.59 -5.86
N ALA A 8 11.70 -18.75 -5.95
CA ALA A 8 12.63 -18.39 -4.87
C ALA A 8 12.45 -16.94 -4.39
N ASP A 9 12.18 -16.00 -5.30
CA ASP A 9 12.02 -14.58 -5.00
C ASP A 9 10.57 -14.17 -4.66
N PHE A 10 9.60 -15.09 -4.70
CA PHE A 10 8.17 -14.74 -4.57
C PHE A 10 7.87 -13.97 -3.28
N SER A 11 8.27 -14.52 -2.13
CA SER A 11 8.04 -13.91 -0.82
C SER A 11 8.70 -12.53 -0.67
N LYS A 12 9.92 -12.39 -1.21
CA LYS A 12 10.65 -11.12 -1.23
C LYS A 12 9.91 -10.08 -2.05
N ASN A 13 9.45 -10.46 -3.25
CA ASN A 13 8.72 -9.56 -4.16
C ASN A 13 7.37 -9.13 -3.59
N VAL A 14 6.65 -10.03 -2.92
CA VAL A 14 5.39 -9.71 -2.23
C VAL A 14 5.61 -8.68 -1.12
N SER A 15 6.66 -8.84 -0.30
CA SER A 15 6.99 -7.87 0.74
C SER A 15 7.43 -6.52 0.16
N ALA A 16 8.24 -6.51 -0.89
CA ALA A 16 8.59 -5.27 -1.60
C ALA A 16 7.34 -4.54 -2.14
N LEU A 17 6.41 -5.28 -2.75
CA LEU A 17 5.16 -4.73 -3.27
C LEU A 17 4.29 -4.17 -2.13
N LYS A 18 4.14 -4.89 -1.01
CA LYS A 18 3.36 -4.40 0.13
C LYS A 18 3.94 -3.13 0.75
N TYR A 19 5.26 -3.02 0.83
CA TYR A 19 5.92 -1.77 1.24
C TYR A 19 5.64 -0.63 0.24
N ALA A 20 5.75 -0.90 -1.06
CA ALA A 20 5.48 0.11 -2.09
C ALA A 20 4.03 0.60 -2.06
N VAL A 21 3.05 -0.29 -1.88
CA VAL A 21 1.64 0.07 -1.68
C VAL A 21 1.47 0.95 -0.45
N ALA A 22 2.15 0.61 0.65
CA ALA A 22 2.07 1.37 1.88
C ALA A 22 2.54 2.83 1.73
N VAL A 23 3.66 3.05 1.04
CA VAL A 23 4.24 4.38 0.85
C VAL A 23 3.54 5.14 -0.28
N LYS A 24 3.48 4.55 -1.47
CA LYS A 24 2.98 5.24 -2.67
C LYS A 24 1.46 5.36 -2.67
N GLY A 25 0.75 4.34 -2.21
CA GLY A 25 -0.72 4.35 -2.15
C GLY A 25 -1.23 5.44 -1.21
N GLN A 26 -0.59 5.63 -0.05
CA GLN A 26 -0.91 6.71 0.88
C GLN A 26 -0.69 8.08 0.25
N LYS A 27 0.47 8.27 -0.38
CA LYS A 27 0.79 9.52 -1.07
C LYS A 27 -0.27 9.89 -2.09
N VAL A 28 -0.61 8.97 -3.00
CA VAL A 28 -1.63 9.20 -4.05
C VAL A 28 -3.00 9.49 -3.44
N ALA A 29 -3.40 8.77 -2.39
CA ALA A 29 -4.69 9.01 -1.75
C ALA A 29 -4.75 10.39 -1.07
N HIS A 30 -3.67 10.83 -0.42
CA HIS A 30 -3.59 12.16 0.19
C HIS A 30 -3.59 13.28 -0.86
N GLU A 31 -2.83 13.11 -1.95
CA GLU A 31 -2.82 14.06 -3.06
C GLU A 31 -4.20 14.16 -3.74
N ALA A 32 -4.89 13.03 -3.89
CA ALA A 32 -6.26 13.01 -4.39
C ALA A 32 -7.19 13.80 -3.47
N ILE A 33 -7.18 13.56 -2.16
CA ILE A 33 -8.01 14.35 -1.23
C ILE A 33 -7.68 15.85 -1.33
N GLN A 34 -6.39 16.20 -1.44
CA GLN A 34 -5.98 17.59 -1.56
C GLN A 34 -6.52 18.28 -2.83
N ILE A 35 -6.54 17.58 -3.97
CA ILE A 35 -7.08 18.11 -5.24
C ILE A 35 -8.58 18.41 -5.13
N PHE A 36 -9.32 17.55 -4.43
CA PHE A 36 -10.77 17.67 -4.27
C PHE A 36 -11.16 18.64 -3.14
N GLY A 37 -10.23 18.96 -2.24
CA GLY A 37 -10.45 19.87 -1.11
C GLY A 37 -11.51 19.33 -0.14
N GLY A 38 -12.32 20.22 0.43
CA GLY A 38 -13.35 19.86 1.40
C GLY A 38 -14.38 18.86 0.86
N MET A 39 -14.74 18.94 -0.42
CA MET A 39 -15.67 18.00 -1.07
C MET A 39 -15.11 16.57 -1.15
N GLY A 40 -13.78 16.41 -1.11
CA GLY A 40 -13.17 15.08 -1.11
C GLY A 40 -13.36 14.32 0.21
N MET A 41 -13.72 15.01 1.30
CA MET A 41 -13.96 14.43 2.62
C MET A 41 -15.42 14.13 2.92
N THR A 42 -16.33 14.47 2.02
CA THR A 42 -17.77 14.26 2.17
C THR A 42 -18.23 13.03 1.36
N ASP A 43 -19.49 12.59 1.50
CA ASP A 43 -19.99 11.33 0.89
C ASP A 43 -20.52 11.50 -0.56
N GLU A 44 -20.40 12.69 -1.12
CA GLU A 44 -20.81 13.05 -2.48
C GLU A 44 -19.86 12.47 -3.54
N MET A 45 -18.64 12.08 -3.15
CA MET A 45 -17.60 11.58 -4.03
C MET A 45 -16.90 10.36 -3.42
N SER A 46 -16.49 9.40 -4.26
CA SER A 46 -15.87 8.16 -3.79
C SER A 46 -14.42 8.31 -3.29
N VAL A 47 -13.79 9.47 -3.46
CA VAL A 47 -12.36 9.69 -3.13
C VAL A 47 -12.07 9.48 -1.64
N GLY A 48 -12.95 9.95 -0.75
CA GLY A 48 -12.86 9.68 0.68
C GLY A 48 -12.95 8.19 1.03
N MET A 49 -13.74 7.41 0.28
CA MET A 49 -13.80 5.96 0.45
C MET A 49 -12.51 5.27 0.02
N TYR A 50 -11.85 5.73 -1.05
CA TYR A 50 -10.56 5.18 -1.47
C TYR A 50 -9.45 5.44 -0.45
N LEU A 51 -9.45 6.62 0.20
CA LEU A 51 -8.53 6.90 1.31
C LEU A 51 -8.75 5.90 2.47
N LYS A 52 -10.01 5.68 2.88
CA LYS A 52 -10.34 4.69 3.92
C LYS A 52 -9.86 3.29 3.52
N ARG A 53 -10.04 2.91 2.25
CA ARG A 53 -9.62 1.60 1.73
C ARG A 53 -8.10 1.42 1.74
N ILE A 54 -7.33 2.44 1.32
CA ILE A 54 -5.86 2.32 1.34
C ILE A 54 -5.32 2.25 2.77
N ASN A 55 -5.97 2.91 3.73
CA ASN A 55 -5.63 2.80 5.15
C ASN A 55 -5.83 1.37 5.66
N VAL A 56 -6.94 0.73 5.31
CA VAL A 56 -7.20 -0.68 5.67
C VAL A 56 -6.21 -1.62 4.98
N ILE A 57 -5.94 -1.44 3.68
CA ILE A 57 -4.95 -2.26 2.96
C ILE A 57 -3.56 -2.15 3.61
N ASN A 58 -3.21 -0.97 4.12
CA ASN A 58 -1.93 -0.73 4.78
C ASN A 58 -1.80 -1.43 6.11
N THR A 59 -2.88 -1.57 6.89
CA THR A 59 -2.81 -2.23 8.21
C THR A 59 -2.99 -3.73 8.12
N LEU A 60 -3.74 -4.22 7.12
CA LEU A 60 -3.96 -5.65 6.92
C LEU A 60 -2.67 -6.39 6.53
N PHE A 61 -2.48 -7.56 7.13
CA PHE A 61 -1.38 -8.50 6.84
C PHE A 61 0.02 -7.89 7.04
N GLY A 62 0.16 -6.96 7.98
CA GLY A 62 1.40 -6.24 8.26
C GLY A 62 1.51 -4.92 7.49
N ASN A 63 2.03 -3.91 8.18
CA ASN A 63 2.22 -2.56 7.65
C ASN A 63 3.50 -2.41 6.82
N GLY A 64 3.74 -1.20 6.31
CA GLY A 64 4.93 -0.89 5.51
C GLY A 64 6.23 -1.28 6.20
N ASP A 65 6.40 -0.93 7.48
CA ASP A 65 7.61 -1.23 8.25
C ASP A 65 7.84 -2.73 8.42
N TYR A 66 6.78 -3.48 8.68
CA TYR A 66 6.85 -4.94 8.76
C TYR A 66 7.35 -5.54 7.43
N HIS A 67 6.77 -5.12 6.30
CA HIS A 67 7.15 -5.64 5.00
C HIS A 67 8.52 -5.15 4.53
N LEU A 68 8.96 -3.96 4.95
CA LEU A 68 10.33 -3.49 4.73
C LEU A 68 11.35 -4.36 5.47
N LYS A 69 11.12 -4.63 6.76
CA LYS A 69 11.98 -5.51 7.56
C LYS A 69 12.03 -6.93 6.98
N ARG A 70 10.87 -7.46 6.58
CA ARG A 70 10.75 -8.78 5.95
C ARG A 70 11.47 -8.84 4.59
N PHE A 71 11.36 -7.80 3.78
CA PHE A 71 12.10 -7.71 2.52
C PHE A 71 13.60 -7.77 2.76
N ILE A 72 14.11 -6.99 3.72
CA ILE A 72 15.55 -7.00 4.09
C ILE A 72 15.98 -8.40 4.55
N SER A 73 15.22 -9.05 5.44
CA SER A 73 15.56 -10.38 5.94
C SER A 73 15.53 -11.48 4.88
N LEU A 74 14.77 -11.30 3.79
CA LEU A 74 14.68 -12.25 2.67
C LEU A 74 15.66 -11.91 1.53
N SER A 75 16.40 -10.80 1.65
CA SER A 75 17.38 -10.36 0.65
C SER A 75 18.81 -10.74 1.02
N VAL A 76 19.01 -11.29 2.21
CA VAL A 76 20.27 -11.86 2.71
C VAL A 76 20.20 -13.38 2.53
#